data_AF-A0A0F9C9X3-F1
#
_entry.id   AF-A0A0F9C9X3-F1
#
_cell.length_a   1.000
_cell.length_b   1.000
_cell.length_c   1.000
_cell.angle_alpha   90.00
_cell.angle_beta   90.00
_cell.angle_gamma   90.00
#
_symmetry.space_group_name_H-M   'P 1'
#
loop_
_entity.id
_entity.type
_entity.pdbx_description
1 polymer ?
#
loop_
_entity_poly.entity_id
_entity_poly.type
_entity_poly.pdbx_seq_one_letter_code
_entity_poly.pdbx_strand_id
1 'polypeptide(L)'
;MELETILKDREISRWFYYQSYYDRIAKMVQHPNNFARFLELGTYKGNSICYLADKISDYRELDEMSICTIDTFNPTSTSSNTWKQESDLKEMCYSNIEKLGMTDIIDVMEGTGHRWVTLFEDEYFDFVFIDADHKYESVKQDIEDWYPKVRKG
;
A
#
# COMPACT_ATOMS: atom_id res chain seq x y z
N MET A 1 21.53 8.29 -1.20
CA MET A 1 21.50 7.02 -0.44
C MET A 1 20.48 6.15 -1.16
N GLU A 2 20.90 5.04 -1.76
CA GLU A 2 20.03 4.21 -2.61
C GLU A 2 18.86 3.63 -1.80
N LEU A 3 17.68 3.53 -2.40
CA LEU A 3 16.45 3.05 -1.75
C LEU A 3 16.63 1.63 -1.19
N GLU A 4 17.39 0.80 -1.90
CA GLU A 4 17.85 -0.51 -1.40
C GLU A 4 18.63 -0.43 -0.09
N THR A 5 19.43 0.63 0.14
CA THR A 5 20.20 0.79 1.38
C THR A 5 19.29 1.20 2.54
N ILE A 6 18.30 2.05 2.27
CA ILE A 6 17.31 2.48 3.29
C ILE A 6 16.40 1.32 3.69
N LEU A 7 16.04 0.46 2.74
CA LEU A 7 15.24 -0.75 2.96
C LEU A 7 16.08 -1.94 3.47
N LYS A 8 17.40 -2.03 3.18
CA LYS A 8 18.28 -3.09 3.73
C LYS A 8 18.66 -2.85 5.19
N ASP A 9 18.95 -1.61 5.57
CA ASP A 9 19.42 -1.28 6.93
C ASP A 9 18.29 -1.18 7.95
N ARG A 10 17.05 -1.00 7.49
CA ARG A 10 15.86 -1.14 8.32
C ARG A 10 15.26 -2.46 7.92
N GLU A 11 15.31 -3.47 8.80
CA GLU A 11 14.50 -4.69 8.73
C GLU A 11 13.31 -4.44 7.81
N ILE A 12 13.38 -4.82 6.51
CA ILE A 12 12.18 -4.85 5.67
C ILE A 12 11.22 -5.62 6.54
N SER A 13 10.23 -4.90 7.09
CA SER A 13 9.61 -5.31 8.35
C SER A 13 9.28 -6.78 8.25
N ARG A 14 9.48 -7.57 9.33
CA ARG A 14 9.28 -9.04 9.39
C ARG A 14 7.89 -9.54 8.93
N TRP A 15 7.13 -8.76 8.20
CA TRP A 15 5.79 -8.92 7.70
C TRP A 15 5.66 -8.67 6.19
N PHE A 16 6.65 -8.05 5.51
CA PHE A 16 6.63 -7.89 4.05
C PHE A 16 7.42 -9.03 3.39
N TYR A 17 6.70 -10.07 2.93
CA TYR A 17 7.27 -11.30 2.35
C TYR A 17 6.93 -11.50 0.86
N TYR A 18 6.25 -10.53 0.26
CA TYR A 18 5.69 -10.63 -1.09
C TYR A 18 6.38 -9.68 -2.09
N GLN A 19 7.67 -9.39 -1.88
CA GLN A 19 8.50 -8.56 -2.78
C GLN A 19 8.41 -9.03 -4.23
N SER A 20 8.57 -10.34 -4.46
CA SER A 20 8.51 -10.92 -5.81
C SER A 20 7.14 -10.74 -6.49
N TYR A 21 6.07 -10.57 -5.71
CA TYR A 21 4.77 -10.23 -6.25
C TYR A 21 4.72 -8.75 -6.64
N TYR A 22 5.21 -7.84 -5.78
CA TYR A 22 5.30 -6.41 -6.09
C TYR A 22 6.23 -6.12 -7.28
N ASP A 23 7.34 -6.87 -7.44
CA ASP A 23 8.18 -6.82 -8.64
C ASP A 23 7.39 -7.15 -9.92
N ARG A 24 6.46 -8.11 -9.85
CA ARG A 24 5.61 -8.48 -10.98
C ARG A 24 4.54 -7.42 -11.24
N ILE A 25 3.93 -6.87 -10.19
CA ILE A 25 2.92 -5.82 -10.30
C ILE A 25 3.54 -4.53 -10.86
N ALA A 26 4.73 -4.15 -10.42
CA ALA A 26 5.44 -2.98 -10.94
C ALA A 26 5.66 -3.05 -12.45
N LYS A 27 5.99 -4.22 -13.01
CA LYS A 27 6.14 -4.41 -14.46
C LYS A 27 4.84 -4.19 -15.25
N MET A 28 3.68 -4.26 -14.60
CA MET A 28 2.39 -4.08 -15.28
C MET A 28 2.20 -2.66 -15.82
N VAL A 29 2.96 -1.65 -15.35
CA VAL A 29 2.94 -0.28 -15.92
C VAL A 29 3.44 -0.24 -17.37
N GLN A 30 4.13 -1.30 -17.83
CA GLN A 30 4.55 -1.48 -19.22
C GLN A 30 3.47 -2.14 -20.09
N HIS A 31 2.39 -2.64 -19.48
CA HIS A 31 1.31 -3.33 -20.19
C HIS A 31 0.52 -2.33 -21.07
N PRO A 32 0.03 -2.73 -22.26
CA PRO A 32 -0.75 -1.85 -23.15
C PRO A 32 -2.03 -1.28 -22.53
N ASN A 33 -2.52 -1.88 -21.45
CA ASN A 33 -3.69 -1.38 -20.70
C ASN A 33 -3.34 -0.22 -19.74
N ASN A 34 -2.10 0.26 -19.75
CA ASN A 34 -1.64 1.46 -19.03
C ASN A 34 -1.99 1.44 -17.54
N PHE A 35 -1.49 0.44 -16.80
CA PHE A 35 -1.62 0.39 -15.34
C PHE A 35 -0.98 1.64 -14.73
N ALA A 36 -1.73 2.36 -13.91
CA ALA A 36 -1.28 3.58 -13.26
C ALA A 36 -1.85 3.78 -11.85
N ARG A 37 -2.89 3.05 -11.45
CA ARG A 37 -3.61 3.28 -10.19
C ARG A 37 -3.52 2.08 -9.26
N PHE A 38 -2.82 2.26 -8.15
CA PHE A 38 -2.48 1.22 -7.18
C PHE A 38 -3.02 1.58 -5.80
N LEU A 39 -3.58 0.60 -5.11
CA LEU A 39 -4.01 0.73 -3.73
C LEU A 39 -3.51 -0.43 -2.88
N GLU A 40 -3.05 -0.13 -1.67
CA GLU A 40 -2.80 -1.10 -0.61
C GLU A 40 -3.70 -0.80 0.61
N LEU A 41 -4.46 -1.79 1.08
CA LEU A 41 -5.14 -1.74 2.37
C LEU A 41 -4.23 -2.38 3.43
N GLY A 42 -3.83 -1.61 4.44
CA GLY A 42 -2.82 -2.00 5.42
C GLY A 42 -1.46 -1.40 5.08
N THR A 43 -1.20 -0.19 5.59
CA THR A 43 0.04 0.56 5.33
C THR A 43 1.14 0.25 6.33
N TYR A 44 0.77 0.07 7.60
CA TYR A 44 1.68 -0.10 8.72
C TYR A 44 2.79 0.97 8.80
N LYS A 45 4.02 0.63 8.41
CA LYS A 45 5.19 1.54 8.42
C LYS A 45 5.52 2.08 7.02
N GLY A 46 4.68 1.82 6.01
CA GLY A 46 4.82 2.29 4.64
C GLY A 46 5.85 1.53 3.79
N ASN A 47 6.48 0.48 4.32
CA ASN A 47 7.60 -0.19 3.65
C ASN A 47 7.19 -0.85 2.32
N SER A 48 6.06 -1.57 2.29
CA SER A 48 5.59 -2.30 1.11
C SER A 48 5.15 -1.35 0.00
N ILE A 49 4.33 -0.34 0.31
CA ILE A 49 3.89 0.64 -0.68
C ILE A 49 5.07 1.48 -1.22
N CYS A 50 6.03 1.88 -0.38
CA CYS A 50 7.24 2.55 -0.86
C CYS A 50 8.09 1.64 -1.75
N TYR A 51 8.17 0.35 -1.43
CA TYR A 51 8.86 -0.63 -2.27
C TYR A 51 8.17 -0.77 -3.64
N LEU A 52 6.82 -0.80 -3.68
CA LEU A 52 6.09 -0.83 -4.94
C LEU A 52 6.38 0.42 -5.78
N ALA A 53 6.35 1.61 -5.17
CA ALA A 53 6.65 2.86 -5.86
C ALA A 53 8.08 2.88 -6.43
N ASP A 54 9.08 2.48 -5.64
CA ASP A 54 10.46 2.32 -6.11
C ASP A 54 10.56 1.38 -7.32
N LYS A 55 9.88 0.23 -7.27
CA LYS A 55 9.87 -0.71 -8.40
C LYS A 55 9.13 -0.22 -9.62
N ILE A 56 8.10 0.60 -9.47
CA ILE A 56 7.45 1.25 -10.61
C ILE A 56 8.42 2.25 -11.27
N SER A 57 9.22 2.96 -10.46
CA SER A 57 10.18 3.96 -10.94
C SER A 57 11.27 3.39 -11.85
N ASP A 58 11.54 2.08 -11.76
CA ASP A 58 12.43 1.37 -12.70
C ASP A 58 11.88 1.34 -14.14
N TYR A 59 10.57 1.59 -14.33
CA TYR A 59 9.88 1.42 -15.62
C TYR A 59 9.12 2.67 -16.11
N ARG A 60 8.68 3.55 -15.21
CA ARG A 60 7.93 4.78 -15.51
C ARG A 60 8.16 5.87 -14.47
N GLU A 61 8.00 7.12 -14.91
CA GLU A 61 7.93 8.27 -14.02
C GLU A 61 6.72 8.16 -13.07
N LEU A 62 6.91 8.53 -11.81
CA LEU A 62 5.92 8.34 -10.75
C LEU A 62 4.84 9.44 -10.72
N ASP A 63 5.07 10.58 -11.38
CA ASP A 63 4.11 11.69 -11.47
C ASP A 63 2.87 11.36 -12.33
N GLU A 64 2.97 10.35 -13.19
CA GLU A 64 1.83 9.80 -13.94
C GLU A 64 1.03 8.75 -13.15
N MET A 65 1.52 8.33 -11.97
CA MET A 65 0.95 7.25 -11.18
C MET A 65 0.07 7.78 -10.05
N SER A 66 -0.93 7.00 -9.66
CA SER A 66 -1.69 7.20 -8.43
C SER A 66 -1.40 6.01 -7.52
N ILE A 67 -0.65 6.25 -6.44
CA ILE A 67 -0.21 5.21 -5.52
C ILE A 67 -0.77 5.56 -4.14
N CYS A 68 -1.73 4.76 -3.70
CA CYS A 68 -2.49 5.01 -2.50
C CYS A 68 -2.29 3.89 -1.47
N THR A 69 -2.41 4.23 -0.20
CA THR A 69 -2.45 3.25 0.89
C THR A 69 -3.41 3.71 1.99
N ILE A 70 -4.12 2.77 2.60
CA ILE A 70 -5.12 3.05 3.65
C ILE A 70 -4.77 2.30 4.93
N ASP A 71 -4.73 3.01 6.05
CA ASP A 71 -4.57 2.40 7.38
C ASP A 71 -5.28 3.21 8.45
N THR A 72 -5.73 2.51 9.50
CA THR A 72 -6.27 3.16 10.70
C THR A 72 -5.19 3.71 11.61
N PHE A 73 -3.95 3.20 11.49
CA PHE A 73 -2.84 3.36 12.42
C PHE A 73 -3.20 3.12 13.89
N ASN A 74 -4.32 2.42 14.13
CA ASN A 74 -4.82 2.15 15.46
C ASN A 74 -4.38 0.72 15.85
N PRO A 75 -3.39 0.55 16.73
CA PRO A 75 -2.89 -0.77 17.11
C PRO A 75 -3.96 -1.64 17.80
N THR A 76 -5.08 -1.06 18.25
CA THR A 76 -6.19 -1.81 18.87
C THR A 76 -7.22 -2.34 17.88
N SER A 77 -7.22 -1.87 16.62
CA SER A 77 -8.19 -2.28 15.60
C SER A 77 -7.85 -3.64 14.96
N THR A 78 -6.58 -4.05 15.02
CA THR A 78 -6.07 -5.29 14.41
C THR A 78 -6.31 -6.55 15.26
N SER A 79 -6.46 -7.69 14.58
CA SER A 79 -6.39 -9.02 15.21
C SER A 79 -5.00 -9.41 15.70
N SER A 80 -3.94 -8.73 15.24
CA SER A 80 -2.55 -9.04 15.58
C SER A 80 -2.18 -8.63 17.02
N ASN A 81 -1.62 -9.56 17.79
CA ASN A 81 -1.17 -9.28 19.16
C ASN A 81 0.19 -8.57 19.24
N THR A 82 1.02 -8.70 18.21
CA THR A 82 2.32 -8.01 18.13
C THR A 82 2.12 -6.52 17.84
N TRP A 83 1.19 -6.19 16.95
CA TRP A 83 0.91 -4.81 16.54
C TRP A 83 0.27 -3.98 17.64
N LYS A 84 -0.53 -4.62 18.52
CA LYS A 84 -1.10 -3.99 19.72
C LYS A 84 -0.09 -3.34 20.66
N GLN A 85 1.19 -3.73 20.55
CA GLN A 85 2.26 -3.25 21.41
C GLN A 85 3.08 -2.13 20.76
N GLU A 86 2.84 -1.83 19.48
CA GLU A 86 3.56 -0.78 18.77
C GLU A 86 2.87 0.58 18.96
N SER A 87 3.67 1.60 19.23
CA SER A 87 3.25 3.01 19.28
C SER A 87 3.76 3.77 18.05
N ASP A 88 3.16 4.93 17.80
CA ASP A 88 3.67 5.91 16.83
C ASP A 88 3.78 5.39 15.39
N LEU A 89 2.96 4.40 15.02
CA LEU A 89 2.98 3.77 13.69
C LEU A 89 2.78 4.79 12.57
N LYS A 90 1.87 5.74 12.79
CA LYS A 90 1.60 6.82 11.86
C LYS A 90 2.85 7.66 11.64
N GLU A 91 3.47 8.14 12.71
CA GLU A 91 4.69 8.94 12.68
C GLU A 91 5.83 8.19 12.00
N MET A 92 5.97 6.88 12.28
CA MET A 92 6.95 6.03 11.62
C MET A 92 6.69 5.91 10.11
N CYS A 93 5.42 5.71 9.71
CA CYS A 93 5.02 5.64 8.30
C CYS A 93 5.39 6.91 7.56
N TYR A 94 4.92 8.07 8.03
CA TYR A 94 5.22 9.36 7.40
C TYR A 94 6.73 9.65 7.39
N SER A 95 7.46 9.35 8.47
CA SER A 95 8.91 9.54 8.50
C SER A 95 9.65 8.63 7.50
N ASN A 96 9.16 7.41 7.26
CA ASN A 96 9.74 6.52 6.27
C ASN A 96 9.49 7.02 4.85
N ILE A 97 8.24 7.40 4.54
CA ILE A 97 7.86 7.97 3.24
C ILE A 97 8.70 9.22 2.93
N GLU A 98 8.84 10.13 3.91
CA GLU A 98 9.65 11.34 3.78
C GLU A 98 11.13 11.04 3.49
N LYS A 99 11.74 10.13 4.26
CA LYS A 99 13.14 9.75 4.07
C LYS A 99 13.43 9.13 2.72
N LEU A 100 12.42 8.52 2.10
CA LEU A 100 12.50 7.92 0.77
C LEU A 100 12.17 8.93 -0.35
N GLY A 101 11.81 10.18 0.00
CA GLY A 101 11.43 11.21 -0.97
C GLY A 101 10.09 10.93 -1.64
N MET A 102 9.21 10.17 -0.99
CA MET A 102 7.93 9.69 -1.56
C MET A 102 6.72 10.46 -1.06
N THR A 103 6.91 11.56 -0.32
CA THR A 103 5.82 12.35 0.30
C THR A 103 4.79 12.84 -0.71
N ASP A 104 5.24 13.27 -1.90
CA ASP A 104 4.37 13.77 -2.97
C ASP A 104 3.94 12.67 -3.96
N ILE A 105 4.34 11.42 -3.70
CA ILE A 105 4.07 10.26 -4.57
C ILE A 105 3.02 9.33 -3.96
N ILE A 106 3.03 9.15 -2.63
CA ILE A 106 2.19 8.18 -1.94
C ILE A 106 1.10 8.90 -1.15
N ASP A 107 -0.14 8.68 -1.57
CA ASP A 107 -1.32 9.18 -0.87
C ASP A 107 -1.68 8.23 0.30
N VAL A 108 -1.34 8.67 1.52
CA VAL A 108 -1.70 7.94 2.75
C VAL A 108 -3.06 8.43 3.26
N MET A 109 -4.04 7.53 3.25
CA MET A 109 -5.41 7.77 3.71
C MET A 109 -5.64 7.15 5.09
N GLU A 110 -5.79 7.99 6.12
CA GLU A 110 -6.05 7.53 7.47
C GLU A 110 -7.53 7.14 7.67
N GLY A 111 -7.78 5.88 8.05
CA GLY A 111 -9.11 5.36 8.34
C GLY A 111 -9.29 3.90 7.93
N THR A 112 -10.52 3.39 8.03
CA THR A 112 -10.87 2.06 7.52
C THR A 112 -11.04 2.11 6.01
N GLY A 113 -10.75 1.00 5.31
CA GLY A 113 -11.02 0.88 3.87
C GLY A 113 -12.47 1.24 3.51
N HIS A 114 -13.42 0.71 4.29
CA HIS A 114 -14.84 0.99 4.14
C HIS A 114 -15.20 2.49 4.12
N ARG A 115 -14.50 3.35 4.87
CA ARG A 115 -14.75 4.79 4.89
C ARG A 115 -14.36 5.47 3.57
N TRP A 116 -13.31 4.97 2.94
CA TRP A 116 -12.71 5.58 1.75
C TRP A 116 -13.29 5.05 0.45
N VAL A 117 -13.92 3.87 0.48
CA VAL A 117 -14.44 3.17 -0.72
C VAL A 117 -15.38 4.05 -1.56
N THR A 118 -16.19 4.91 -0.94
CA THR A 118 -17.17 5.75 -1.63
C THR A 118 -16.57 6.92 -2.40
N LEU A 119 -15.29 7.24 -2.18
CA LEU A 119 -14.59 8.30 -2.93
C LEU A 119 -14.10 7.83 -4.30
N PHE A 120 -14.10 6.52 -4.53
CA PHE A 120 -13.61 5.91 -5.77
C PHE A 120 -14.78 5.37 -6.58
N GLU A 121 -14.78 5.70 -7.88
CA GLU A 121 -15.71 5.11 -8.83
C GLU A 121 -15.41 3.61 -9.01
N ASP A 122 -16.40 2.87 -9.50
CA ASP A 122 -16.16 1.48 -9.91
C ASP A 122 -15.13 1.44 -11.05
N GLU A 123 -14.35 0.37 -11.09
CA GLU A 123 -13.27 0.17 -12.09
C GLU A 123 -12.18 1.28 -12.07
N TYR A 124 -12.05 2.02 -10.97
CA TYR A 124 -11.06 3.09 -10.83
C TYR A 124 -9.62 2.58 -10.77
N PHE A 125 -9.33 1.56 -9.95
CA PHE A 125 -7.99 1.04 -9.69
C PHE A 125 -7.60 -0.04 -10.69
N ASP A 126 -6.31 -0.07 -11.05
CA ASP A 126 -5.74 -1.18 -11.81
C ASP A 126 -5.31 -2.34 -10.90
N PHE A 127 -4.99 -2.02 -9.65
CA PHE A 127 -4.51 -2.98 -8.66
C PHE A 127 -4.96 -2.56 -7.25
N VAL A 128 -5.48 -3.53 -6.50
CA VAL A 128 -5.77 -3.40 -5.07
C VAL A 128 -5.16 -4.59 -4.35
N PHE A 129 -4.38 -4.32 -3.30
CA PHE A 129 -3.84 -5.32 -2.40
C PHE A 129 -4.51 -5.21 -1.03
N ILE A 130 -4.99 -6.33 -0.48
CA ILE A 130 -5.68 -6.40 0.82
C ILE A 130 -4.77 -7.09 1.83
N ASP A 131 -4.25 -6.35 2.80
CA ASP A 131 -3.34 -6.81 3.85
C ASP A 131 -3.59 -6.08 5.20
N ALA A 132 -4.83 -5.64 5.44
CA ALA A 132 -5.18 -4.79 6.60
C ALA A 132 -5.43 -5.59 7.89
N ASP A 133 -6.40 -6.51 7.90
CA ASP A 133 -6.74 -7.37 9.04
C ASP A 133 -6.94 -8.82 8.57
N HIS A 134 -6.88 -9.77 9.50
CA HIS A 134 -6.92 -11.20 9.22
C HIS A 134 -8.16 -11.90 9.80
N LYS A 135 -9.14 -11.14 10.30
CA LYS A 135 -10.46 -11.69 10.64
C LYS A 135 -11.25 -11.92 9.37
N TYR A 136 -11.95 -13.05 9.30
CA TYR A 136 -12.79 -13.41 8.17
C TYR A 136 -13.76 -12.29 7.77
N GLU A 137 -14.49 -11.72 8.72
CA GLU A 137 -15.47 -10.66 8.44
C GLU A 137 -14.81 -9.38 7.90
N SER A 138 -13.63 -9.00 8.43
CA SER A 138 -12.89 -7.84 7.93
C SER A 138 -12.46 -8.04 6.48
N VAL A 139 -11.82 -9.19 6.18
CA VAL A 139 -11.35 -9.51 4.82
C VAL A 139 -12.50 -9.63 3.84
N LYS A 140 -13.61 -10.24 4.27
CA LYS A 140 -14.82 -10.36 3.44
C LYS A 140 -15.37 -8.98 3.09
N GLN A 141 -15.49 -8.08 4.06
CA GLN A 141 -15.94 -6.70 3.83
C GLN A 141 -15.00 -5.97 2.87
N ASP A 142 -13.67 -6.08 3.06
CA ASP A 142 -12.71 -5.45 2.15
C ASP A 142 -12.84 -5.97 0.71
N ILE A 143 -13.06 -7.28 0.52
CA ILE A 143 -13.31 -7.84 -0.81
C ILE A 143 -14.62 -7.30 -1.40
N GLU A 144 -15.71 -7.29 -0.63
CA GLU A 144 -17.02 -6.80 -1.08
C GLU A 144 -16.98 -5.31 -1.45
N ASP A 145 -16.26 -4.51 -0.68
CA ASP A 145 -16.11 -3.06 -0.87
C ASP A 145 -15.21 -2.73 -2.08
N TRP A 146 -14.05 -3.39 -2.19
CA TRP A 146 -13.00 -2.97 -3.12
C TRP A 146 -12.97 -3.75 -4.43
N TYR A 147 -13.56 -4.95 -4.50
CA TYR A 147 -13.63 -5.70 -5.75
C TYR A 147 -14.30 -4.91 -6.90
N PRO A 148 -15.43 -4.20 -6.69
CA PRO A 148 -16.03 -3.36 -7.74
C PRO A 148 -15.14 -2.19 -8.19
N LYS A 149 -14.18 -1.78 -7.35
CA LYS A 149 -13.27 -0.65 -7.62
C LYS A 149 -12.08 -1.05 -8.49
N VAL A 150 -11.86 -2.34 -8.71
CA VAL A 150 -10.82 -2.86 -9.60
C VAL A 150 -11.34 -2.92 -11.04
N ARG A 151 -10.57 -2.39 -11.98
CA ARG A 151 -10.87 -2.45 -13.41
C ARG A 151 -11.00 -3.91 -13.88
N LYS A 152 -11.96 -4.17 -14.77
CA LYS A 152 -12.13 -5.47 -15.40
C LYS A 152 -10.98 -5.77 -16.37
N GLY A 153 -10.39 -6.97 -16.27
CA GLY A 153 -9.36 -7.46 -17.20
C GLY A 153 -8.31 -8.30 -16.50
#